data_AF-A0A943IUL2-F1
#
_entry.id   AF-A0A943IUL2-F1
#
_cell.length_a   1.000
_cell.length_b   1.000
_cell.length_c   1.000
_cell.angle_alpha   90.00
_cell.angle_beta   90.00
_cell.angle_gamma   90.00
#
_symmetry.space_group_name_H-M   'P 1'
#
loop_
_entity.id
_entity.type
_entity.pdbx_description
1 polymer ?
#
loop_
_entity_poly.entity_id
_entity_poly.type
_entity_poly.pdbx_seq_one_letter_code
_entity_poly.pdbx_strand_id
1 'polypeptide(L)'
;MLYIQKKTFSFLELEQELPDSYLVGDNIENYEDGAYLLLSEEQEQYYNDYPEASPIECWYMALTPEPQPAPEELLWRAHDAKRQEIYDKDTHHYYIDEQDAYVSFEELRKIRF
;
A
#
# COMPACT_ATOMS: atom_id res chain seq x y z
N MET A 1 2.95 -30.46 -4.05
CA MET A 1 3.95 -29.53 -4.62
C MET A 1 3.24 -28.23 -4.94
N LEU A 2 3.64 -27.13 -4.32
CA LEU A 2 2.99 -25.84 -4.52
C LEU A 2 3.82 -24.96 -5.46
N TYR A 3 3.22 -24.52 -6.56
CA TYR A 3 3.88 -23.62 -7.51
C TYR A 3 3.30 -22.21 -7.44
N ILE A 4 4.14 -21.20 -7.70
CA ILE A 4 3.74 -19.80 -7.82
C ILE A 4 4.02 -19.30 -9.23
N GLN A 5 3.16 -18.40 -9.72
CA GLN A 5 3.35 -17.76 -11.02
C GLN A 5 2.84 -16.32 -11.03
N LYS A 6 3.66 -15.41 -11.56
CA LYS A 6 3.34 -13.98 -11.65
C LYS A 6 2.08 -13.69 -12.47
N LYS A 7 1.87 -14.38 -13.60
CA LYS A 7 0.70 -14.13 -14.47
C LYS A 7 -0.63 -14.41 -13.78
N THR A 8 -0.67 -15.46 -12.97
CA THR A 8 -1.91 -15.92 -12.34
C THR A 8 -2.09 -15.30 -10.95
N PHE A 9 -1.03 -14.71 -10.37
CA PHE A 9 -1.00 -14.17 -9.01
C PHE A 9 -1.63 -15.12 -7.97
N SER A 10 -1.53 -16.42 -8.22
CA SER A 10 -2.21 -17.48 -7.48
C SER A 10 -1.25 -18.64 -7.27
N PHE A 11 -1.52 -19.45 -6.24
CA PHE A 11 -0.82 -20.70 -5.98
C PHE A 11 -1.44 -21.82 -6.80
N LEU A 12 -0.59 -22.67 -7.37
CA LEU A 12 -0.99 -23.84 -8.14
C LEU A 12 -0.50 -25.08 -7.39
N GLU A 13 -1.41 -25.74 -6.68
CA GLU A 13 -1.13 -27.00 -6.00
C GLU A 13 -1.23 -28.16 -7.00
N LEU A 14 -0.15 -28.93 -7.12
CA LEU A 14 -0.09 -30.11 -7.99
C LEU A 14 0.40 -31.33 -7.20
N GLU A 15 -0.15 -32.49 -7.54
CA GLU A 15 0.27 -33.79 -7.00
C GLU A 15 1.56 -34.31 -7.65
N GLN A 16 1.93 -33.77 -8.82
CA GLN A 16 3.09 -34.17 -9.62
C GLN A 16 3.83 -32.96 -10.16
N GLU A 17 5.10 -33.14 -10.55
CA GLU A 17 5.88 -32.08 -11.19
C GLU A 17 5.24 -31.61 -12.49
N LEU A 18 5.34 -30.30 -12.74
CA LEU A 18 4.94 -29.72 -14.02
C LEU A 18 5.73 -30.37 -15.16
N PRO A 19 5.07 -30.79 -16.26
CA PRO A 19 5.77 -31.34 -17.39
C PRO A 19 6.65 -30.28 -18.07
N ASP A 20 7.73 -30.71 -18.73
CA ASP A 20 8.72 -29.86 -19.44
C ASP A 20 8.12 -28.93 -20.51
N SER A 21 6.83 -29.10 -20.86
CA SER A 21 6.12 -28.16 -21.73
C SER A 21 5.91 -26.78 -21.08
N TYR A 22 5.95 -26.70 -19.76
CA TYR A 22 5.79 -25.44 -19.02
C TYR A 22 7.15 -24.82 -18.70
N LEU A 23 7.20 -23.50 -18.76
CA LEU A 23 8.37 -22.74 -18.33
C LEU A 23 8.46 -22.78 -16.80
N VAL A 24 9.32 -23.66 -16.27
CA VAL A 24 9.61 -23.77 -14.83
C VAL A 24 10.96 -23.11 -14.56
N GLY A 25 11.01 -22.30 -13.52
CA GLY A 25 12.21 -21.62 -13.07
C GLY A 25 12.57 -21.98 -11.63
N ASP A 26 13.80 -21.65 -11.25
CA ASP A 26 14.37 -21.84 -9.91
C ASP A 26 14.69 -20.52 -9.19
N ASN A 27 14.41 -19.38 -9.83
CA ASN A 27 14.79 -18.07 -9.34
C ASN A 27 13.74 -17.00 -9.66
N ILE A 28 13.83 -15.85 -8.98
CA ILE A 28 12.84 -14.78 -9.14
C ILE A 28 12.87 -14.12 -10.52
N GLU A 29 14.01 -14.12 -11.21
CA GLU A 29 14.11 -13.55 -12.56
C GLU A 29 13.21 -14.33 -13.53
N ASN A 30 13.20 -15.66 -13.42
CA ASN A 30 12.29 -16.52 -14.17
C ASN A 30 10.82 -16.25 -13.80
N TYR A 31 10.52 -15.97 -12.53
CA TYR A 31 9.16 -15.59 -12.11
C TYR A 31 8.71 -14.26 -12.70
N GLU A 32 9.61 -13.28 -12.80
CA GLU A 32 9.36 -12.00 -13.46
C GLU A 32 9.00 -12.19 -14.95
N ASP A 33 9.63 -13.17 -15.60
CA ASP A 33 9.32 -13.62 -16.97
C ASP A 33 8.03 -14.48 -17.06
N GLY A 34 7.44 -14.83 -15.92
CA GLY A 34 6.20 -15.59 -15.83
C GLY A 34 6.36 -17.11 -15.82
N ALA A 35 7.55 -17.61 -15.49
CA ALA A 35 7.79 -19.01 -15.19
C ALA A 35 7.07 -19.43 -13.89
N TYR A 36 6.82 -20.73 -13.77
CA TYR A 36 6.36 -21.34 -12.54
C TYR A 36 7.55 -21.59 -11.63
N LEU A 37 7.50 -21.12 -10.39
CA LEU A 37 8.48 -21.47 -9.37
C LEU A 37 7.87 -22.49 -8.41
N LEU A 38 8.60 -23.55 -8.13
CA LEU A 38 8.25 -24.51 -7.09
C LEU A 38 8.61 -23.93 -5.72
N LEU A 39 7.68 -23.94 -4.79
CA LEU A 39 7.93 -23.56 -3.40
C LEU A 39 8.64 -24.68 -2.64
N SER A 40 9.50 -24.30 -1.70
CA SER A 40 10.09 -25.21 -0.72
C SER A 40 9.11 -25.54 0.41
N GLU A 41 9.36 -26.61 1.16
CA GLU A 41 8.54 -26.98 2.33
C GLU A 41 8.37 -25.84 3.35
N GLU A 42 9.41 -25.02 3.55
CA GLU A 42 9.35 -23.85 4.45
C GLU A 42 8.40 -22.77 3.93
N GLN A 43 8.39 -22.53 2.62
CA GLN A 43 7.49 -21.57 1.98
C GLN A 43 6.04 -22.07 1.97
N GLU A 44 5.83 -23.37 1.77
CA GLU A 44 4.50 -24.01 1.91
C GLU A 44 3.98 -23.88 3.35
N GLN A 45 4.84 -24.06 4.35
CA GLN A 45 4.48 -23.84 5.76
C GLN A 45 4.12 -22.37 6.01
N TYR A 46 4.87 -21.43 5.46
CA TYR A 46 4.59 -20.00 5.57
C TYR A 46 3.22 -19.62 4.96
N TYR A 47 2.85 -20.22 3.83
CA TYR A 47 1.53 -20.06 3.23
C TYR A 47 0.40 -20.58 4.13
N ASN A 48 0.63 -21.70 4.83
CA ASN A 48 -0.33 -22.24 5.80
C ASN A 48 -0.48 -21.33 7.04
N ASP A 49 0.62 -20.73 7.50
CA ASP A 49 0.61 -19.81 8.64
C ASP A 49 -0.01 -18.45 8.28
N TYR A 50 0.20 -17.97 7.04
CA TYR A 50 -0.30 -16.70 6.52
C TYR A 50 -1.09 -16.90 5.21
N PRO A 51 -2.37 -17.32 5.28
CA PRO A 51 -3.19 -17.58 4.09
C PRO A 51 -3.50 -16.30 3.27
N GLU A 52 -3.30 -15.12 3.85
CA GLU A 52 -3.42 -13.83 3.16
C GLU A 52 -2.13 -13.39 2.43
N ALA A 53 -1.01 -14.09 2.65
CA ALA A 53 0.25 -13.73 2.01
C ALA A 53 0.17 -13.96 0.50
N SER A 54 0.62 -12.98 -0.27
CA SER A 54 0.72 -13.12 -1.71
C SER A 54 1.80 -14.14 -2.10
N PRO A 55 1.74 -14.71 -3.32
CA PRO A 55 2.73 -15.69 -3.78
C PRO A 55 4.19 -15.19 -3.69
N ILE A 56 4.40 -13.90 -3.89
CA ILE A 56 5.72 -13.27 -3.80
C ILE A 56 6.18 -13.10 -2.35
N GLU A 57 5.26 -12.79 -1.42
CA GLU A 57 5.56 -12.71 0.01
C GLU A 57 5.87 -14.08 0.59
N CYS A 58 5.15 -15.12 0.14
CA CYS A 58 5.47 -16.51 0.47
C CYS A 58 6.85 -16.90 -0.05
N TRP A 59 7.20 -16.51 -1.28
CA TRP A 59 8.53 -16.76 -1.84
C TRP A 59 9.65 -16.14 -1.00
N TYR A 60 9.48 -14.87 -0.60
CA TYR A 60 10.45 -14.20 0.26
C TYR A 60 10.36 -14.60 1.74
N MET A 61 9.35 -15.40 2.13
CA MET A 61 9.01 -15.73 3.52
C MET A 61 8.98 -14.50 4.42
N ALA A 62 8.56 -13.37 3.85
CA ALA A 62 8.56 -12.08 4.48
C ALA A 62 7.31 -11.34 4.00
N LEU A 63 6.48 -10.93 4.96
CA LEU A 63 5.43 -9.95 4.67
C LEU A 63 6.14 -8.68 4.18
N THR A 64 5.73 -8.18 3.02
CA THR A 64 6.15 -6.83 2.62
C THR A 64 5.72 -5.91 3.76
N PRO A 65 6.63 -5.23 4.48
CA PRO A 65 6.24 -4.41 5.60
C PRO A 65 5.23 -3.38 5.09
N GLU A 66 4.08 -3.25 5.76
CA GLU A 66 3.12 -2.20 5.43
C GLU A 66 3.90 -0.88 5.27
N PRO A 67 3.72 -0.16 4.14
CA PRO A 67 4.45 1.06 3.90
C PRO A 67 4.21 1.98 5.08
N GLN A 68 5.26 2.24 5.87
CA GLN A 68 5.18 3.21 6.95
C GLN A 68 4.74 4.53 6.33
N PRO A 69 3.75 5.23 6.91
CA PRO A 69 3.23 6.46 6.34
C PRO A 69 4.40 7.40 6.09
N ALA A 70 4.47 7.94 4.88
CA ALA A 70 5.56 8.82 4.51
C ALA A 70 5.65 9.98 5.52
N PRO A 71 6.83 10.55 5.78
CA PRO A 71 6.99 11.70 6.68
C PRO A 71 5.99 12.84 6.37
N GLU A 72 5.61 12.97 5.11
CA GLU A 72 4.63 13.92 4.58
C GLU A 72 3.21 13.69 5.11
N GLU A 73 2.75 12.44 5.21
CA GLU A 73 1.44 12.10 5.78
C GLU A 73 1.40 12.33 7.29
N LEU A 74 2.52 12.08 7.99
CA LEU A 74 2.65 12.38 9.41
C LEU A 74 2.57 13.89 9.67
N LEU A 75 3.20 14.70 8.81
CA LEU A 75 3.10 16.15 8.87
C LEU A 75 1.69 16.66 8.60
N TRP A 76 0.97 16.07 7.65
CA TRP A 76 -0.40 16.44 7.35
C TRP A 76 -1.36 16.10 8.51
N ARG A 77 -1.22 14.93 9.14
CA ARG A 77 -1.99 14.55 10.34
C ARG A 77 -1.67 15.46 11.53
N ALA A 78 -0.40 15.78 11.75
CA ALA A 78 0.01 16.70 12.82
C ALA A 78 -0.52 18.12 12.59
N HIS A 79 -0.50 18.58 11.33
CA HIS A 79 -1.06 19.86 10.93
C HIS A 79 -2.57 19.91 11.14
N ASP A 80 -3.31 18.89 10.74
CA ASP A 80 -4.77 18.86 10.87
C ASP A 80 -5.22 18.74 12.33
N ALA A 81 -4.52 17.95 13.15
CA ALA A 81 -4.73 17.94 14.61
C ALA A 81 -4.49 19.32 15.25
N LYS A 82 -3.52 20.09 14.73
CA LYS A 82 -3.28 21.47 15.18
C LYS A 82 -4.41 22.42 14.77
N ARG A 83 -4.99 22.27 13.57
CA ARG A 83 -6.16 23.04 13.16
C ARG A 83 -7.38 22.73 14.02
N GLN A 84 -7.60 21.46 14.34
CA GLN A 84 -8.69 21.05 15.23
C GLN A 84 -8.56 21.68 16.62
N GLU A 85 -7.33 21.75 17.17
CA GLU A 85 -7.06 22.42 18.46
C GLU A 85 -7.39 23.93 18.43
N ILE A 86 -7.20 24.60 17.27
CA ILE A 86 -7.56 26.01 17.09
C ILE A 86 -9.09 26.17 17.03
N TYR A 87 -9.79 25.30 16.29
CA TYR A 87 -11.26 25.33 16.22
C TYR A 87 -11.95 25.08 17.57
N ASP A 88 -11.39 24.20 18.40
CA ASP A 88 -11.96 23.88 19.72
C ASP A 88 -11.75 25.02 20.75
N LYS A 89 -10.66 25.79 20.60
CA LYS A 89 -10.30 26.88 21.53
C LYS A 89 -10.86 28.25 21.14
N ASP A 90 -11.30 28.45 19.90
CA ASP A 90 -11.82 29.75 19.46
C ASP A 90 -13.31 29.95 19.84
N THR A 91 -13.52 30.28 21.12
CA THR A 91 -14.83 30.68 21.69
C THR A 91 -15.28 32.09 21.21
N HIS A 92 -14.62 32.67 20.21
CA HIS A 92 -14.95 33.99 19.67
C HIS A 92 -15.27 33.94 18.18
N HIS A 93 -16.35 33.22 17.85
CA HIS A 93 -17.07 33.42 16.58
C HIS A 93 -17.77 34.78 16.62
N TYR A 94 -17.02 35.86 16.36
CA TYR A 94 -17.61 37.17 16.10
C TYR A 94 -18.23 37.15 14.70
N TYR A 95 -19.54 36.93 14.63
CA TYR A 95 -20.33 37.24 13.45
C TYR A 95 -20.31 38.76 13.24
N ILE A 96 -19.82 39.21 12.08
CA ILE A 96 -20.09 40.56 11.59
C ILE A 96 -20.96 40.37 10.34
N ASP A 97 -22.25 40.70 10.46
CA ASP A 97 -23.26 40.80 9.39
C ASP A 97 -23.25 39.67 8.34
N GLU A 98 -23.40 38.42 8.80
CA GLU A 98 -23.69 37.23 7.98
C GLU A 98 -22.75 36.94 6.79
N GLN A 99 -21.58 37.57 6.71
CA GLN A 99 -20.56 37.25 5.72
C GLN A 99 -19.32 36.69 6.39
N ASP A 100 -18.95 35.47 5.97
CA ASP A 100 -17.68 34.82 6.28
C ASP A 100 -16.53 35.74 5.86
N ALA A 101 -15.87 36.37 6.84
CA ALA A 101 -14.69 37.19 6.60
C ALA A 101 -13.43 36.33 6.38
N TYR A 102 -13.53 35.29 5.55
CA TYR A 102 -12.39 34.72 4.85
C TYR A 102 -12.27 35.43 3.50
N VAL A 103 -11.86 36.70 3.53
CA VAL A 103 -11.32 37.34 2.34
C VAL A 103 -10.03 36.60 1.99
N SER A 104 -10.12 35.70 1.01
CA SER A 104 -8.96 35.04 0.46
C SER A 104 -7.95 36.10 -0.01
N PHE A 105 -6.69 35.90 0.31
CA PHE A 105 -5.58 36.78 -0.09
C PHE A 105 -5.50 37.02 -1.62
N GLU A 106 -6.22 36.21 -2.40
CA GLU A 106 -6.39 36.30 -3.85
C GLU A 106 -7.17 37.56 -4.29
N GLU A 107 -8.17 38.00 -3.51
CA GLU A 107 -9.04 39.14 -3.87
C GLU A 107 -8.35 40.50 -3.66
N LEU A 108 -7.34 40.59 -2.79
CA LEU A 108 -6.55 41.81 -2.58
C LEU A 108 -5.60 42.14 -3.74
N ARG A 109 -5.36 41.20 -4.67
CA ARG A 109 -4.47 41.42 -5.82
C ARG A 109 -5.17 42.05 -7.03
N LYS A 110 -6.50 42.11 -7.05
CA LYS A 110 -7.29 42.75 -8.12
C LYS A 110 -7.57 44.24 -7.89
N ILE A 111 -7.31 44.77 -6.70
CA ILE A 111 -7.46 46.20 -6.40
C ILE A 111 -6.08 46.84 -6.35
N ARG A 112 -5.44 46.95 -7.51
CA ARG A 112 -4.36 47.92 -7.73
C ARG A 112 -4.80 48.78 -8.91
N PHE A 113 -5.14 50.03 -8.60
CA PHE A 113 -5.36 51.11 -9.57
C PHE A 113 -4.14 51.31 -10.47
#